data_AF-A0A0K1Q6V1-F1
#
_entry.id   AF-A0A0K1Q6V1-F1
#
_cell.length_a   1.000
_cell.length_b   1.000
_cell.length_c   1.000
_cell.angle_alpha   90.00
_cell.angle_beta   90.00
_cell.angle_gamma   90.00
#
_symmetry.space_group_name_H-M   'P 1'
#
loop_
_entity.id
_entity.type
_entity.pdbx_description
1 polymer ?
#
loop_
_entity_poly.entity_id
_entity_poly.type
_entity_poly.pdbx_seq_one_letter_code
_entity_poly.pdbx_strand_id
1 'polypeptide(L)'
;MHDPIAQESPDSDGAMHLRTHFLRRLAHDIASPTGVTLTVLEELATADRPRPELFAMARRSLKRLIRLSEHLALVAELENGTVEPELAATDLRALTKQALDDALSIDGRKDVVATCSLPGSPLVTAADPRLLLVVFREVIGNGLRLATSRVEVSVESTGKVVSIRVEDDGPGFSDDARESLGERFVRRSSQRGLGLSLSMGIQLVRTHGGTLSIETSRLPPGRRGTRGAAVVISLPSTSNDVTPAGDSA
;
A
#
# COMPACT_ATOMS: atom_id res chain seq x y z
N MET A 1 -40.54 13.84 40.48
CA MET A 1 -40.71 12.62 39.66
C MET A 1 -40.13 12.96 38.30
N HIS A 2 -38.84 12.68 38.11
CA HIS A 2 -38.06 13.06 36.94
C HIS A 2 -38.13 11.93 35.91
N ASP A 3 -38.58 12.24 34.70
CA ASP A 3 -38.27 11.45 33.50
C ASP A 3 -36.79 11.66 33.13
N PRO A 4 -35.98 10.60 32.97
CA PRO A 4 -34.69 10.72 32.35
C PRO A 4 -34.86 10.60 30.82
N ILE A 5 -34.63 11.71 30.13
CA ILE A 5 -34.42 11.71 28.68
C ILE A 5 -33.21 10.82 28.40
N ALA A 6 -33.42 9.77 27.60
CA ALA A 6 -32.37 8.97 27.01
C ALA A 6 -31.39 9.89 26.26
N GLN A 7 -30.16 9.97 26.76
CA GLN A 7 -29.02 10.51 26.01
C GLN A 7 -28.65 9.48 24.93
N GLU A 8 -29.29 9.55 23.77
CA GLU A 8 -28.72 8.94 22.57
C GLU A 8 -27.36 9.59 22.29
N SER A 9 -26.32 8.76 22.34
CA SER A 9 -24.93 9.19 22.24
C SER A 9 -24.62 9.58 20.78
N PRO A 10 -24.11 10.79 20.49
CA PRO A 10 -23.86 11.28 19.13
C PRO A 10 -22.79 10.52 18.33
N ASP A 11 -22.06 9.57 18.95
CA ASP A 11 -21.02 8.76 18.31
C ASP A 11 -21.55 7.56 17.50
N SER A 12 -22.76 7.06 17.79
CA SER A 12 -23.31 5.85 17.14
C SER A 12 -23.65 6.09 15.67
N ASP A 13 -24.26 7.24 15.37
CA ASP A 13 -24.65 7.59 14.00
C ASP A 13 -23.42 7.85 13.12
N GLY A 14 -22.39 8.53 13.64
CA GLY A 14 -21.14 8.76 12.91
C GLY A 14 -20.44 7.45 12.50
N ALA A 15 -20.32 6.51 13.44
CA ALA A 15 -19.71 5.21 13.19
C ALA A 15 -20.52 4.35 12.20
N MET A 16 -21.84 4.39 12.28
CA MET A 16 -22.73 3.64 11.37
C MET A 16 -22.72 4.20 9.95
N HIS A 17 -22.67 5.53 9.79
CA HIS A 17 -22.51 6.17 8.48
C HIS A 17 -21.15 5.83 7.86
N LEU A 18 -20.07 5.84 8.65
CA LEU A 18 -18.73 5.50 8.21
C LEU A 18 -18.65 4.04 7.72
N ARG A 19 -19.25 3.10 8.48
CA ARG A 19 -19.35 1.68 8.12
C ARG A 19 -20.16 1.46 6.85
N THR A 20 -21.27 2.17 6.68
CA THR A 20 -22.11 2.08 5.47
C THR A 20 -21.37 2.61 4.24
N HIS A 21 -20.68 3.74 4.37
CA HIS A 21 -19.84 4.29 3.30
C HIS A 21 -18.70 3.36 2.90
N PHE A 22 -18.06 2.72 3.89
CA PHE A 22 -17.03 1.72 3.70
C PHE A 22 -17.54 0.50 2.90
N LEU A 23 -18.65 -0.11 3.33
CA LEU A 23 -19.24 -1.27 2.65
C LEU A 23 -19.65 -0.96 1.21
N ARG A 24 -20.26 0.21 0.96
CA ARG A 24 -20.61 0.65 -0.40
C ARG A 24 -19.38 0.77 -1.30
N ARG A 25 -18.28 1.30 -0.74
CA ARG A 25 -17.04 1.47 -1.50
C ARG A 25 -16.36 0.13 -1.79
N LEU A 26 -16.36 -0.77 -0.81
CA LEU A 26 -15.90 -2.14 -0.99
C LEU A 26 -16.63 -2.84 -2.13
N ALA A 27 -17.95 -2.77 -2.12
CA ALA A 27 -18.78 -3.34 -3.19
C ALA A 27 -18.36 -2.79 -4.57
N HIS A 28 -18.13 -1.47 -4.68
CA HIS A 28 -17.64 -0.88 -5.93
C HIS A 28 -16.23 -1.36 -6.32
N ASP A 29 -15.29 -1.39 -5.37
CA ASP A 29 -13.90 -1.77 -5.63
C ASP A 29 -13.75 -3.27 -5.95
N ILE A 30 -14.71 -4.12 -5.54
CA ILE A 30 -14.88 -5.51 -6.00
C ILE A 30 -15.55 -5.56 -7.37
N ALA A 31 -16.69 -4.88 -7.55
CA ALA A 31 -17.50 -4.96 -8.76
C ALA A 31 -16.74 -4.53 -10.01
N SER A 32 -15.89 -3.50 -9.92
CA SER A 32 -15.12 -2.99 -11.06
C SER A 32 -14.17 -4.03 -11.68
N PRO A 33 -13.19 -4.61 -10.95
CA PRO A 33 -12.32 -5.64 -11.52
C PRO A 33 -13.07 -6.94 -11.85
N THR A 34 -14.13 -7.29 -11.11
CA THR A 34 -14.97 -8.46 -11.45
C THR A 34 -15.67 -8.27 -12.79
N GLY A 35 -16.30 -7.11 -13.02
CA GLY A 35 -16.95 -6.79 -14.29
C GLY A 35 -15.98 -6.79 -15.46
N VAL A 36 -14.80 -6.18 -15.30
CA VAL A 36 -13.73 -6.23 -16.32
C VAL A 36 -13.32 -7.67 -16.62
N THR A 37 -13.15 -8.50 -15.58
CA THR A 37 -12.76 -9.91 -15.77
C THR A 37 -13.83 -10.67 -16.54
N LEU A 38 -15.11 -10.52 -16.16
CA LEU A 38 -16.22 -11.20 -16.83
C LEU A 38 -16.32 -10.81 -18.30
N THR A 39 -16.36 -9.51 -18.61
CA THR A 39 -16.44 -9.02 -20.00
C THR A 39 -15.27 -9.51 -20.85
N VAL A 40 -14.06 -9.49 -20.30
CA VAL A 40 -12.87 -9.98 -21.02
C VAL A 40 -12.92 -11.48 -21.26
N LEU A 41 -13.42 -12.26 -20.30
CA LEU A 41 -13.58 -13.72 -20.46
C LEU A 41 -14.66 -14.04 -21.51
N GLU A 42 -15.76 -13.29 -21.55
CA GLU A 42 -16.79 -13.41 -22.58
C GLU A 42 -16.25 -13.08 -23.99
N GLU A 43 -15.43 -12.04 -24.12
CA GLU A 43 -14.76 -11.71 -25.38
C GLU A 43 -13.74 -12.80 -25.79
N LEU A 44 -12.97 -13.32 -24.84
CA LEU A 44 -12.01 -14.40 -25.10
C LEU A 44 -12.71 -15.71 -25.52
N ALA A 45 -13.88 -16.01 -24.96
CA ALA A 45 -14.65 -17.21 -25.29
C ALA A 45 -15.16 -17.23 -26.74
N THR A 46 -15.30 -16.05 -27.35
CA THR A 46 -15.77 -15.88 -28.73
C THR A 46 -14.66 -15.50 -29.71
N ALA A 47 -13.41 -15.45 -29.25
CA ALA A 47 -12.28 -15.00 -30.06
C ALA A 47 -11.75 -16.12 -30.99
N ASP A 48 -11.72 -15.85 -32.29
CA ASP A 48 -11.17 -16.77 -33.31
C ASP A 48 -9.63 -16.88 -33.29
N ARG A 49 -8.95 -16.01 -32.53
CA ARG A 49 -7.48 -15.96 -32.43
C ARG A 49 -7.05 -15.61 -31.01
N PRO A 50 -5.83 -16.00 -30.58
CA PRO A 50 -5.29 -15.60 -29.28
C PRO A 50 -5.23 -14.08 -29.13
N ARG A 51 -5.77 -13.56 -28.01
CA ARG A 51 -5.77 -12.13 -27.64
C ARG A 51 -4.97 -11.94 -26.34
N PRO A 52 -3.63 -11.97 -26.38
CA PRO A 52 -2.78 -11.92 -25.18
C PRO A 52 -2.98 -10.63 -24.35
N GLU A 53 -3.36 -9.53 -24.99
CA GLU A 53 -3.69 -8.26 -24.33
C GLU A 53 -4.94 -8.37 -23.44
N LEU A 54 -5.98 -9.07 -23.91
CA LEU A 54 -7.20 -9.34 -23.15
C LEU A 54 -6.91 -10.30 -22.01
N PHE A 55 -6.17 -11.38 -22.25
CA PHE A 55 -5.74 -12.29 -21.19
C PHE A 55 -4.94 -11.55 -20.11
N ALA A 56 -4.03 -10.66 -20.50
CA ALA A 56 -3.27 -9.83 -19.57
C ALA A 56 -4.19 -8.89 -18.77
N MET A 57 -5.24 -8.32 -19.38
CA MET A 57 -6.25 -7.50 -18.69
C MET A 57 -7.02 -8.30 -17.64
N ALA A 58 -7.59 -9.47 -17.99
CA ALA A 58 -8.28 -10.34 -17.04
C ALA A 58 -7.36 -10.75 -15.88
N ARG A 59 -6.12 -11.13 -16.19
CA ARG A 59 -5.11 -11.50 -15.18
C ARG A 59 -4.81 -10.35 -14.21
N ARG A 60 -4.69 -9.11 -14.71
CA ARG A 60 -4.49 -7.92 -13.85
C ARG A 60 -5.70 -7.68 -12.94
N SER A 61 -6.91 -7.79 -13.48
CA SER A 61 -8.14 -7.63 -12.70
C SER A 61 -8.29 -8.68 -11.61
N LEU A 62 -7.98 -9.95 -11.89
CA LEU A 62 -7.96 -11.02 -10.88
C LEU A 62 -6.91 -10.78 -9.80
N LYS A 63 -5.68 -10.40 -10.18
CA LYS A 63 -4.64 -10.03 -9.21
C LYS A 63 -5.10 -8.89 -8.29
N ARG A 64 -5.87 -7.94 -8.82
CA ARG A 64 -6.43 -6.83 -8.04
C ARG A 64 -7.47 -7.30 -7.02
N LEU A 65 -8.32 -8.26 -7.39
CA LEU A 65 -9.28 -8.89 -6.48
C LEU A 65 -8.59 -9.66 -5.36
N ILE A 66 -7.56 -10.46 -5.70
CA ILE A 66 -6.77 -11.20 -4.71
C ILE A 66 -6.16 -10.24 -3.69
N ARG A 67 -5.51 -9.16 -4.13
CA ARG A 67 -4.97 -8.15 -3.21
C ARG A 67 -6.03 -7.50 -2.33
N LEU A 68 -7.19 -7.18 -2.90
CA LEU A 68 -8.29 -6.61 -2.12
C LEU A 68 -8.74 -7.57 -1.02
N SER A 69 -8.80 -8.88 -1.31
CA SER A 69 -9.11 -9.91 -0.31
C SER A 69 -8.03 -10.00 0.76
N GLU A 70 -6.74 -10.00 0.38
CA GLU A 70 -5.61 -10.00 1.33
C GLU A 70 -5.68 -8.80 2.28
N HIS A 71 -5.97 -7.60 1.76
CA HIS A 71 -6.12 -6.41 2.59
C HIS A 71 -7.30 -6.48 3.55
N LEU A 72 -8.43 -7.04 3.10
CA LEU A 72 -9.61 -7.15 3.96
C LEU A 72 -9.38 -8.09 5.14
N ALA A 73 -8.70 -9.22 4.90
CA ALA A 73 -8.29 -10.13 5.97
C ALA A 73 -7.39 -9.41 6.98
N LEU A 74 -6.37 -8.70 6.50
CA LEU A 74 -5.42 -8.03 7.37
C LEU A 74 -6.04 -6.86 8.16
N VAL A 75 -6.96 -6.11 7.56
CA VAL A 75 -7.73 -5.08 8.28
C VAL A 75 -8.55 -5.70 9.40
N ALA A 76 -9.21 -6.83 9.16
CA ALA A 76 -9.99 -7.53 10.19
C ALA A 76 -9.10 -8.02 11.34
N GLU A 77 -7.92 -8.57 11.05
CA GLU A 77 -6.94 -8.99 12.06
C GLU A 77 -6.41 -7.79 12.88
N LEU A 78 -6.12 -6.66 12.21
CA LEU A 78 -5.68 -5.44 12.89
C LEU A 78 -6.77 -4.85 13.80
N GLU A 79 -8.04 -4.90 13.39
CA GLU A 79 -9.16 -4.45 14.22
C GLU A 79 -9.36 -5.33 15.46
N ASN A 80 -9.10 -6.64 15.33
CA ASN A 80 -9.16 -7.57 16.45
C ASN A 80 -7.89 -7.56 17.31
N GLY A 81 -6.84 -6.83 16.90
CA GLY A 81 -5.55 -6.81 17.59
C GLY A 81 -4.79 -8.14 17.53
N THR A 82 -5.09 -8.98 16.54
CA THR A 82 -4.52 -10.34 16.42
C THR A 82 -3.30 -10.41 15.49
N VAL A 83 -2.83 -9.28 14.96
CA VAL A 83 -1.64 -9.25 14.12
C VAL A 83 -0.39 -9.26 15.00
N GLU A 84 0.28 -10.40 15.03
CA GLU A 84 1.61 -10.56 15.61
C GLU A 84 2.63 -10.84 14.50
N PRO A 85 3.66 -9.99 14.30
CA PRO A 85 4.67 -10.23 13.28
C PRO A 85 5.51 -11.48 13.58
N GLU A 86 5.62 -12.38 12.61
CA GLU A 86 6.59 -13.48 12.65
C GLU A 86 7.93 -12.96 12.13
N LEU A 87 8.77 -12.44 13.04
CA LEU A 87 10.03 -11.80 12.68
C LEU A 87 11.04 -12.82 12.13
N ALA A 88 11.55 -12.56 10.93
CA ALA A 88 12.61 -13.31 10.28
C ALA A 88 13.68 -12.37 9.71
N ALA A 89 14.88 -12.91 9.46
CA ALA A 89 15.93 -12.18 8.76
C ALA A 89 15.50 -11.89 7.32
N THR A 90 15.13 -10.64 7.05
CA THR A 90 14.50 -10.22 5.79
C THR A 90 15.35 -9.17 5.08
N ASP A 91 15.80 -9.45 3.85
CA ASP A 91 16.45 -8.46 2.99
C ASP A 91 15.42 -7.49 2.41
N LEU A 92 15.37 -6.27 2.96
CA LEU A 92 14.43 -5.22 2.53
C LEU A 92 14.66 -4.80 1.08
N ARG A 93 15.88 -4.92 0.57
CA ARG A 93 16.19 -4.65 -0.84
C ARG A 93 15.42 -5.58 -1.77
N ALA A 94 15.50 -6.89 -1.49
CA ALA A 94 14.82 -7.91 -2.28
C ALA A 94 13.30 -7.76 -2.16
N LEU A 95 12.81 -7.48 -0.94
CA LEU A 95 11.39 -7.30 -0.68
C LEU A 95 10.81 -6.07 -1.40
N THR A 96 11.52 -4.94 -1.39
CA THR A 96 11.12 -3.73 -2.14
C THR A 96 11.09 -3.97 -3.63
N LYS A 97 12.08 -4.68 -4.19
CA LYS A 97 12.09 -5.06 -5.60
C LYS A 97 10.89 -5.94 -5.97
N GLN A 98 10.63 -6.97 -5.15
CA GLN A 98 9.46 -7.83 -5.32
C GLN A 98 8.15 -7.02 -5.30
N ALA A 99 8.00 -6.10 -4.34
CA ALA A 99 6.83 -5.25 -4.23
C ALA A 99 6.63 -4.34 -5.46
N LEU A 100 7.73 -3.82 -6.02
CA LEU A 100 7.70 -3.02 -7.24
C LEU A 100 7.28 -3.86 -8.46
N ASP A 101 7.90 -5.02 -8.67
CA ASP A 101 7.55 -5.94 -9.76
C ASP A 101 6.08 -6.36 -9.69
N ASP A 102 5.62 -6.66 -8.48
CA ASP A 102 4.23 -6.97 -8.18
C ASP A 102 3.32 -5.79 -8.55
N ALA A 103 3.63 -4.58 -8.11
CA ALA A 103 2.83 -3.39 -8.37
C ALA A 103 2.76 -3.06 -9.87
N LEU A 104 3.88 -3.15 -10.60
CA LEU A 104 3.95 -3.00 -12.05
C LEU A 104 3.16 -4.09 -12.78
N SER A 105 3.10 -5.31 -12.23
CA SER A 105 2.30 -6.38 -12.83
C SER A 105 0.79 -6.12 -12.77
N ILE A 106 0.33 -5.20 -11.91
CA ILE A 106 -1.08 -4.78 -11.79
C ILE A 106 -1.32 -3.43 -12.47
N ASP A 107 -0.36 -2.49 -12.43
CA ASP A 107 -0.50 -1.23 -13.16
C ASP A 107 -0.38 -1.49 -14.66
N GLY A 108 -1.49 -1.31 -15.38
CA GLY A 108 -1.55 -1.54 -16.83
C GLY A 108 -1.06 -0.36 -17.66
N ARG A 109 -0.68 0.74 -17.01
CA ARG A 109 -0.24 1.98 -17.65
C ARG A 109 1.17 1.86 -18.20
N LYS A 110 1.36 2.42 -19.40
CA LYS A 110 2.65 2.42 -20.12
C LYS A 110 3.33 3.79 -20.13
N ASP A 111 2.62 4.81 -19.65
CA ASP A 111 3.00 6.22 -19.59
C ASP A 111 3.69 6.61 -18.28
N VAL A 112 3.77 5.69 -17.31
CA VAL A 112 4.48 5.90 -16.05
C VAL A 112 5.77 5.10 -16.04
N VAL A 113 6.89 5.79 -15.86
CA VAL A 113 8.22 5.21 -15.69
C VAL A 113 8.48 5.00 -14.20
N ALA A 114 8.68 3.75 -13.80
CA ALA A 114 9.08 3.41 -12.44
C ALA A 114 10.57 3.03 -12.40
N THR A 115 11.33 3.63 -11.48
CA THR A 115 12.74 3.30 -11.25
C THR A 115 12.93 2.81 -9.81
N CYS A 116 13.99 2.01 -9.61
CA CYS A 116 14.35 1.49 -8.30
C CYS A 116 15.83 1.69 -8.04
N SER A 117 16.17 2.46 -7.00
CA SER A 117 17.54 2.66 -6.52
C SER A 117 17.77 1.79 -5.29
N LEU A 118 18.62 0.78 -5.43
CA LEU A 118 18.88 -0.22 -4.41
C LEU A 118 20.37 -0.24 -4.06
N PRO A 119 20.73 -0.46 -2.79
CA PRO A 119 22.13 -0.61 -2.41
C PRO A 119 22.73 -1.88 -3.01
N GLY A 120 24.06 -1.86 -3.19
CA GLY A 120 24.79 -3.01 -3.75
C GLY A 120 24.75 -4.25 -2.85
N SER A 121 24.74 -4.04 -1.52
CA SER A 121 24.68 -5.11 -0.51
C SER A 121 23.25 -5.33 0.00
N PRO A 122 22.92 -6.56 0.46
CA PRO A 122 21.67 -6.82 1.18
C PRO A 122 21.49 -5.92 2.40
N LEU A 123 20.25 -5.53 2.70
CA LEU A 123 19.87 -4.80 3.91
C LEU A 123 18.90 -5.65 4.71
N VAL A 124 19.46 -6.44 5.62
CA VAL A 124 18.71 -7.41 6.42
C VAL A 124 18.23 -6.78 7.72
N THR A 125 16.93 -6.91 8.00
CA THR A 125 16.34 -6.59 9.31
C THR A 125 15.50 -7.75 9.84
N ALA A 126 15.22 -7.76 11.15
CA ALA A 126 14.22 -8.64 11.74
C ALA A 126 12.82 -8.10 11.43
N ALA A 127 12.14 -8.73 10.47
CA ALA A 127 10.80 -8.33 10.04
C ALA A 127 9.98 -9.52 9.57
N ASP A 128 8.66 -9.40 9.61
CA ASP A 128 7.76 -10.32 8.91
C ASP A 128 7.67 -9.90 7.44
N PRO A 129 8.27 -10.67 6.50
CA PRO A 129 8.28 -10.30 5.10
C PRO A 129 6.87 -10.28 4.50
N ARG A 130 5.91 -11.06 5.02
CA ARG A 130 4.54 -11.11 4.50
C ARG A 130 3.83 -9.78 4.76
N LEU A 131 3.93 -9.28 5.99
CA LEU A 131 3.30 -8.02 6.40
C LEU A 131 3.95 -6.83 5.71
N LEU A 132 5.29 -6.76 5.68
CA LEU A 132 5.98 -5.66 5.00
C LEU A 132 5.76 -5.66 3.49
N LEU A 133 5.63 -6.83 2.85
CA LEU A 133 5.31 -6.90 1.43
C LEU A 133 3.95 -6.26 1.13
N VAL A 134 2.95 -6.45 2.01
CA VAL A 134 1.65 -5.77 1.90
C VAL A 134 1.83 -4.25 1.95
N VAL A 135 2.58 -3.75 2.95
CA VAL A 135 2.85 -2.30 3.08
C VAL A 135 3.53 -1.76 1.81
N PHE A 136 4.58 -2.42 1.34
CA PHE A 136 5.36 -1.93 0.20
C PHE A 136 4.53 -1.95 -1.09
N ARG A 137 3.74 -3.00 -1.33
CA ARG A 137 2.82 -3.07 -2.47
C ARG A 137 1.79 -1.95 -2.44
N GLU A 138 1.26 -1.62 -1.26
CA GLU A 138 0.27 -0.55 -1.12
C GLU A 138 0.87 0.83 -1.36
N VAL A 139 2.05 1.10 -0.79
CA VAL A 139 2.71 2.38 -0.97
C VAL A 139 3.17 2.57 -2.42
N ILE A 140 3.82 1.56 -3.02
CA ILE A 140 4.26 1.62 -4.42
C ILE A 140 3.06 1.66 -5.37
N GLY A 141 2.03 0.84 -5.14
CA GLY A 141 0.81 0.85 -5.93
C GLY A 141 0.04 2.17 -5.86
N ASN A 142 0.12 2.88 -4.73
CA ASN A 142 -0.37 4.26 -4.60
C ASN A 142 0.46 5.24 -5.42
N GLY A 143 1.79 5.19 -5.28
CA GLY A 143 2.71 6.02 -6.06
C GLY A 143 2.49 5.87 -7.56
N LEU A 144 2.45 4.62 -8.05
CA LEU A 144 2.10 4.32 -9.45
C LEU A 144 0.77 4.97 -9.80
N ARG A 145 -0.32 4.58 -9.16
CA ARG A 145 -1.68 5.05 -9.49
C ARG A 145 -1.83 6.57 -9.54
N LEU A 146 -1.08 7.31 -8.71
CA LEU A 146 -1.18 8.76 -8.59
C LEU A 146 -0.17 9.52 -9.45
N ALA A 147 0.91 8.87 -9.88
CA ALA A 147 1.94 9.48 -10.71
C ALA A 147 1.36 10.00 -12.03
N THR A 148 1.90 11.15 -12.45
CA THR A 148 1.66 11.69 -13.78
C THR A 148 2.47 10.92 -14.80
N SER A 149 3.77 10.73 -14.54
CA SER A 149 4.70 10.11 -15.49
C SER A 149 5.85 9.36 -14.82
N ARG A 150 6.09 9.55 -13.51
CA ARG A 150 7.28 9.02 -12.85
C ARG A 150 7.00 8.56 -11.43
N VAL A 151 7.57 7.41 -11.09
CA VAL A 151 7.72 6.92 -9.72
C VAL A 151 9.17 6.52 -9.49
N GLU A 152 9.73 6.93 -8.36
CA GLU A 152 11.07 6.49 -7.93
C GLU A 152 10.96 5.79 -6.58
N VAL A 153 11.50 4.57 -6.50
CA VAL A 153 11.57 3.81 -5.25
C VAL A 153 13.03 3.70 -4.84
N SER A 154 13.39 4.11 -3.63
CA SER A 154 14.74 3.93 -3.09
C SER A 154 14.74 3.19 -1.77
N VAL A 155 15.82 2.44 -1.54
CA VAL A 155 16.12 1.84 -0.24
C VAL A 155 17.49 2.36 0.21
N GLU A 156 17.54 2.93 1.40
CA GLU A 156 18.77 3.50 1.96
C GLU A 156 18.94 3.04 3.41
N SER A 157 20.18 3.00 3.89
CA SER A 157 20.49 2.70 5.29
C SER A 157 21.32 3.84 5.85
N THR A 158 20.82 4.47 6.92
CA THR A 158 21.52 5.54 7.64
C THR A 158 21.65 5.15 9.10
N GLY A 159 22.86 4.74 9.51
CA GLY A 159 23.13 4.29 10.88
C GLY A 159 22.28 3.07 11.25
N LYS A 160 21.36 3.24 12.22
CA LYS A 160 20.50 2.17 12.74
C LYS A 160 19.10 2.16 12.12
N VAL A 161 18.90 2.80 10.97
CA VAL A 161 17.59 2.88 10.29
C VAL A 161 17.76 2.51 8.83
N VAL A 162 16.87 1.63 8.34
CA VAL A 162 16.66 1.39 6.92
C VAL A 162 15.41 2.14 6.49
N SER A 163 15.53 2.96 5.45
CA SER A 163 14.42 3.71 4.86
C SER A 163 14.07 3.17 3.49
N ILE A 164 12.76 3.01 3.24
CA ILE A 164 12.19 2.77 1.92
C ILE A 164 11.41 4.03 1.56
N ARG A 165 11.77 4.67 0.45
CA ARG A 165 11.14 5.90 -0.01
C ARG A 165 10.48 5.65 -1.36
N VAL A 166 9.22 6.03 -1.49
CA VAL A 166 8.45 5.96 -2.74
C VAL A 166 8.00 7.36 -3.08
N GLU A 167 8.52 7.89 -4.19
CA GLU A 167 8.21 9.23 -4.68
C GLU A 167 7.46 9.18 -6.01
N ASP A 168 6.47 10.05 -6.17
CA ASP A 168 5.75 10.25 -7.43
C ASP A 168 5.70 11.73 -7.83
N ASP A 169 5.49 11.97 -9.13
CA ASP A 169 5.32 13.29 -9.74
C ASP A 169 3.83 13.69 -9.89
N GLY A 170 2.97 13.07 -9.08
CA GLY A 170 1.53 13.26 -9.08
C GLY A 170 1.07 14.54 -8.37
N PRO A 171 -0.23 14.65 -8.02
CA PRO A 171 -0.79 15.84 -7.39
C PRO A 171 -0.23 16.13 -5.99
N GLY A 172 0.29 15.10 -5.31
CA GLY A 172 0.71 15.16 -3.91
C GLY A 172 -0.45 15.05 -2.92
N PHE A 173 -0.16 15.42 -1.66
CA PHE A 173 -1.13 15.44 -0.57
C PHE A 173 -1.64 16.87 -0.35
N SER A 174 -2.95 17.03 -0.10
CA SER A 174 -3.49 18.27 0.49
C SER A 174 -3.06 18.39 1.94
N ASP A 175 -3.09 19.60 2.50
CA ASP A 175 -2.70 19.84 3.89
C ASP A 175 -3.61 19.09 4.86
N ASP A 176 -4.93 19.11 4.64
CA ASP A 176 -5.89 18.28 5.39
C ASP A 176 -5.56 16.78 5.35
N ALA A 177 -5.00 16.29 4.23
CA ALA A 177 -4.63 14.89 4.07
C ALA A 177 -3.31 14.54 4.76
N ARG A 178 -2.48 15.54 5.08
CA ARG A 178 -1.29 15.37 5.94
C ARG A 178 -1.68 15.36 7.41
N GLU A 179 -2.66 16.18 7.79
CA GLU A 179 -3.13 16.30 9.18
C GLU A 179 -3.96 15.08 9.63
N SER A 180 -4.82 14.54 8.76
CA SER A 180 -5.64 13.34 9.03
C SER A 180 -4.88 12.01 8.80
N LEU A 181 -3.55 12.05 8.75
CA LEU A 181 -2.76 10.90 8.34
C LEU A 181 -2.76 9.80 9.42
N GLY A 182 -3.34 8.65 9.07
CA GLY A 182 -3.46 7.51 9.96
C GLY A 182 -4.84 7.36 10.59
N GLU A 183 -5.76 8.30 10.35
CA GLU A 183 -7.16 8.13 10.71
C GLU A 183 -7.83 7.10 9.79
N ARG A 184 -8.57 6.16 10.38
CA ARG A 184 -9.29 5.12 9.62
C ARG A 184 -10.52 5.71 8.97
N PHE A 185 -10.82 5.25 7.75
CA PHE A 185 -12.04 5.58 7.00
C PHE A 185 -12.22 7.07 6.63
N VAL A 186 -11.19 7.91 6.81
CA VAL A 186 -11.26 9.32 6.41
C VAL A 186 -11.03 9.46 4.91
N ARG A 187 -12.00 10.11 4.25
CA ARG A 187 -11.97 10.39 2.81
C ARG A 187 -10.82 11.34 2.49
N ARG A 188 -10.01 10.96 1.50
CA ARG A 188 -9.09 11.88 0.83
C ARG A 188 -9.78 12.38 -0.44
N SER A 189 -9.98 13.70 -0.54
CA SER A 189 -10.76 14.35 -1.59
C SER A 189 -10.43 13.79 -2.99
N SER A 190 -11.47 13.43 -3.76
CA SER A 190 -11.42 12.90 -5.15
C SER A 190 -10.59 11.62 -5.43
N GLN A 191 -9.93 11.00 -4.44
CA GLN A 191 -9.04 9.86 -4.69
C GLN A 191 -9.76 8.49 -4.67
N ARG A 192 -9.33 7.56 -5.55
CA ARG A 192 -9.78 6.16 -5.56
C ARG A 192 -9.08 5.36 -4.43
N GLY A 193 -9.86 4.76 -3.53
CA GLY A 193 -9.41 3.86 -2.46
C GLY A 193 -10.30 3.94 -1.21
N LEU A 194 -10.19 2.97 -0.31
CA LEU A 194 -11.00 2.88 0.93
C LEU A 194 -10.51 3.81 2.07
N GLY A 195 -9.41 4.56 1.87
CA GLY A 195 -8.75 5.30 2.95
C GLY A 195 -8.04 4.40 3.98
N LEU A 196 -8.05 3.09 3.75
CA LEU A 196 -7.49 2.08 4.65
C LEU A 196 -6.03 1.72 4.36
N SER A 197 -5.62 1.80 3.09
CA SER A 197 -4.32 1.29 2.66
C SER A 197 -3.15 1.86 3.46
N LEU A 198 -3.17 3.16 3.74
CA LEU A 198 -2.07 3.82 4.41
C LEU A 198 -2.17 3.79 5.94
N SER A 199 -3.39 3.81 6.50
CA SER A 199 -3.59 3.63 7.94
C SER A 199 -3.21 2.21 8.37
N MET A 200 -3.57 1.21 7.56
CA MET A 200 -3.07 -0.16 7.68
C MET A 200 -1.54 -0.21 7.57
N GLY A 201 -0.96 0.45 6.56
CA GLY A 201 0.50 0.53 6.40
C GLY A 201 1.20 1.12 7.63
N ILE A 202 0.66 2.19 8.21
CA ILE A 202 1.17 2.79 9.45
C ILE A 202 1.12 1.80 10.61
N GLN A 203 0.01 1.08 10.78
CA GLN A 203 -0.14 0.09 11.86
C GLN A 203 0.85 -1.07 11.70
N LEU A 204 0.97 -1.64 10.50
CA LEU A 204 1.90 -2.74 10.21
C LEU A 204 3.37 -2.32 10.35
N VAL A 205 3.72 -1.12 9.93
CA VAL A 205 5.09 -0.61 10.14
C VAL A 205 5.37 -0.40 11.63
N ARG A 206 4.37 0.04 12.41
CA ARG A 206 4.49 0.18 13.86
C ARG A 206 4.68 -1.15 14.57
N THR A 207 4.04 -2.24 14.13
CA THR A 207 4.29 -3.57 14.72
C THR A 207 5.72 -4.06 14.51
N HIS A 208 6.45 -3.46 13.55
CA HIS A 208 7.88 -3.69 13.31
C HIS A 208 8.79 -2.65 14.00
N GLY A 209 8.25 -1.81 14.90
CA GLY A 209 9.00 -0.74 15.56
C GLY A 209 9.41 0.41 14.64
N GLY A 210 8.83 0.49 13.44
CA GLY A 210 9.13 1.52 12.46
C GLY A 210 8.14 2.68 12.45
N THR A 211 8.32 3.58 11.48
CA THR A 211 7.41 4.69 11.18
C THR A 211 7.13 4.79 9.69
N LEU A 212 5.93 5.26 9.34
CA LEU A 212 5.57 5.62 7.97
C LEU A 212 5.17 7.10 7.98
N SER A 213 5.88 7.92 7.21
CA SER A 213 5.63 9.35 7.06
C SER A 213 5.33 9.71 5.61
N ILE A 214 4.77 10.90 5.43
CA ILE A 214 4.56 11.51 4.12
C ILE A 214 5.26 12.84 4.05
N GLU A 215 5.85 13.05 2.89
CA GLU A 215 6.60 14.24 2.55
C GLU A 215 6.16 14.73 1.17
N THR A 216 6.65 15.91 0.81
CA THR A 216 6.60 16.40 -0.57
C THR A 216 7.66 15.67 -1.39
N SER A 217 7.31 15.33 -2.63
CA SER A 217 8.25 14.70 -3.56
C SER A 217 9.40 15.65 -3.90
N ARG A 218 10.59 15.07 -4.10
CA ARG A 218 11.77 15.77 -4.61
C ARG A 218 11.85 15.73 -6.13
N LEU A 219 10.98 14.96 -6.77
CA LEU A 219 10.91 14.86 -8.23
C LEU A 219 10.42 16.17 -8.85
N PRO A 220 10.83 16.48 -10.08
CA PRO A 220 10.20 17.55 -10.85
C PRO A 220 8.69 17.32 -10.95
N PRO A 221 7.86 18.37 -10.80
CA PRO A 221 6.41 18.21 -10.84
C PRO A 221 5.95 17.75 -12.22
N GLY A 222 5.10 16.71 -12.27
CA GLY A 222 4.60 16.16 -13.53
C GLY A 222 3.62 17.09 -14.25
N ARG A 223 2.98 18.01 -13.52
CA ARG A 223 2.12 19.08 -14.07
C ARG A 223 2.27 20.38 -13.33
N ARG A 224 1.96 21.51 -13.99
CA ARG A 224 1.96 22.84 -13.38
C ARG A 224 1.02 22.85 -12.16
N GLY A 225 1.52 23.30 -11.02
CA GLY A 225 0.77 23.38 -9.75
C GLY A 225 0.74 22.09 -8.93
N THR A 226 1.41 21.02 -9.39
CA THR A 226 1.61 19.80 -8.59
C THR A 226 2.91 19.86 -7.82
N ARG A 227 3.01 19.08 -6.73
CA ARG A 227 4.25 18.98 -5.92
C ARG A 227 4.72 17.53 -5.74
N GLY A 228 4.00 16.56 -6.29
CA GLY A 228 4.26 15.14 -6.05
C GLY A 228 4.06 14.73 -4.58
N ALA A 229 4.19 13.44 -4.35
CA ALA A 229 4.09 12.80 -3.05
C ALA A 229 5.34 11.97 -2.78
N ALA A 230 5.77 11.93 -1.53
CA ALA A 230 6.74 10.96 -1.06
C ALA A 230 6.19 10.25 0.17
N VAL A 231 6.25 8.92 0.18
CA VAL A 231 5.96 8.10 1.36
C VAL A 231 7.27 7.45 1.81
N VAL A 232 7.61 7.62 3.08
CA VAL A 232 8.85 7.12 3.66
C VAL A 232 8.53 6.13 4.77
N ILE A 233 8.99 4.90 4.62
CA ILE A 233 8.92 3.86 5.62
C ILE A 233 10.29 3.76 6.26
N SER A 234 10.38 3.94 7.56
CA SER A 234 11.62 3.80 8.34
C SER A 234 11.49 2.60 9.26
N LEU A 235 12.43 1.66 9.16
CA LEU A 235 12.50 0.47 10.00
C LEU A 235 13.81 0.47 10.79
N PRO A 236 13.80 0.00 12.04
CA PRO A 236 15.05 -0.22 12.77
C PRO A 236 15.92 -1.22 12.00
N SER A 237 17.17 -0.85 11.79
CA SER A 237 18.19 -1.75 11.27
C SER A 237 18.64 -2.66 12.41
N THR A 238 18.59 -3.96 12.21
CA THR A 238 19.38 -4.87 13.05
C THR A 238 20.82 -4.75 12.59
N SER A 239 21.58 -3.85 13.20
CA SER A 239 23.04 -3.89 13.09
C SER A 239 23.49 -5.25 13.61
N ASN A 240 23.78 -6.18 12.72
CA ASN A 240 24.33 -7.48 13.08
C ASN A 240 25.76 -7.28 13.60
N ASP A 241 25.90 -7.23 14.92
CA ASP A 241 26.90 -8.02 15.64
C ASP A 241 26.46 -9.51 15.65
N VAL A 242 26.10 -10.04 14.48
CA VAL A 242 25.99 -11.49 14.31
C VAL A 242 27.34 -11.91 13.77
N THR A 243 28.23 -12.20 14.71
CA THR A 243 29.41 -13.01 14.44
C THR A 243 28.93 -14.28 13.71
N PRO A 244 29.49 -14.64 12.55
CA PRO A 244 29.20 -15.95 11.98
C PRO A 244 29.56 -16.98 13.05
N ALA A 245 28.59 -17.82 13.42
CA ALA A 245 28.84 -18.95 14.30
C ALA A 245 30.02 -19.72 13.69
N GLY A 246 31.13 -19.70 14.43
CA GLY A 246 32.38 -20.28 13.97
C GLY A 246 32.18 -21.75 13.61
N ASP A 247 32.91 -22.16 12.59
CA ASP A 247 33.24 -23.55 12.34
C ASP A 247 33.48 -24.28 13.66
N SER A 248 32.71 -25.33 13.90
CA SER A 248 33.04 -26.35 14.87
C SER A 248 32.97 -27.72 14.20
N ALA A 249 34.18 -28.17 13.84
CA ALA A 249 34.66 -29.53 13.59
C ALA A 249 34.14 -30.29 12.36
#